data_AF-A0A2M7RNB8-F1
#
_entry.id   AF-A0A2M7RNB8-F1
#
_cell.length_a   1.000
_cell.length_b   1.000
_cell.length_c   1.000
_cell.angle_alpha   90.00
_cell.angle_beta   90.00
_cell.angle_gamma   90.00
#
_symmetry.space_group_name_H-M   'P 1'
#
loop_
_entity.id
_entity.type
_entity.pdbx_description
1 polymer ?
#
loop_
_entity_poly.entity_id
_entity_poly.type
_entity_poly.pdbx_seq_one_letter_code
_entity_poly.pdbx_strand_id
1 'polypeptide(L)'
;LLINGDDNYRFGYPGMGIFTPVEYLFVCIGIYYLFKNKEKWRWFILSLIFVSPLSASLSWAGGSLSRSLFLLIPLFCLAAYGFVQLTNTFHKRQKTVIQFAVFSLFLFFIVFAWDFYLFHYSKRLVSIHAWQCGYGQVNAFIKDNYNKFDTFYVTRDIGMPYIFTLFYLNYPSEKYQTGAYLSAPDEYGFGQVEGFDKFKFNFVSPSKAPPRSAVIGSIDDFKDAQHVDKSSLQTISVNGEPMFQIYTK
;
A
#
# COMPACT_ATOMS: atom_id res chain seq x y z
N LEU A 1 -3.77 -13.04 5.75
CA LEU A 1 -2.32 -12.85 5.50
C LEU A 1 -1.75 -13.86 4.52
N LEU A 2 -1.20 -15.03 4.91
CA LEU A 2 -0.45 -15.89 3.96
C LEU A 2 -1.24 -16.37 2.74
N ILE A 3 -2.50 -16.79 2.94
CA ILE A 3 -3.36 -17.34 1.87
C ILE A 3 -4.23 -16.24 1.24
N ASN A 4 -4.88 -15.43 2.07
CA ASN A 4 -5.90 -14.48 1.61
C ASN A 4 -5.35 -13.08 1.24
N GLY A 5 -4.07 -12.80 1.51
CA GLY A 5 -3.48 -11.45 1.36
C GLY A 5 -3.66 -10.57 2.59
N ASP A 6 -3.34 -9.28 2.44
CA ASP A 6 -3.56 -8.21 3.42
C ASP A 6 -4.99 -7.68 3.29
N ASP A 7 -5.62 -7.34 4.41
CA ASP A 7 -6.92 -6.68 4.42
C ASP A 7 -6.78 -5.20 4.04
N ASN A 8 -5.58 -4.63 4.19
CA ASN A 8 -5.26 -3.31 3.69
C ASN A 8 -5.01 -3.36 2.17
N TYR A 9 -5.96 -2.80 1.41
CA TYR A 9 -5.92 -2.75 -0.05
C TYR A 9 -4.71 -2.01 -0.63
N ARG A 10 -3.94 -1.29 0.19
CA ARG A 10 -2.65 -0.70 -0.21
C ARG A 10 -1.54 -1.74 -0.38
N PHE A 11 -1.57 -2.79 0.43
CA PHE A 11 -0.51 -3.80 0.52
C PHE A 11 -0.95 -5.19 0.06
N GLY A 12 -2.24 -5.43 -0.11
CA GLY A 12 -2.77 -6.69 -0.62
C GLY A 12 -4.17 -6.55 -1.21
N TYR A 13 -4.71 -7.67 -1.65
CA TYR A 13 -6.10 -7.80 -2.11
C TYR A 13 -6.59 -9.20 -1.73
N PRO A 14 -7.89 -9.41 -1.44
CA PRO A 14 -8.43 -10.73 -1.18
C PRO A 14 -8.09 -11.74 -2.27
N GLY A 15 -7.43 -12.83 -1.90
CA GLY A 15 -6.95 -13.88 -2.82
C GLY A 15 -5.55 -13.62 -3.40
N MET A 16 -4.93 -12.49 -3.09
CA MET A 16 -3.53 -12.20 -3.40
C MET A 16 -2.63 -12.65 -2.23
N GLY A 17 -2.59 -13.96 -2.00
CA GLY A 17 -1.67 -14.57 -1.05
C GLY A 17 -0.21 -14.39 -1.47
N ILE A 18 0.69 -14.27 -0.49
CA ILE A 18 2.14 -14.19 -0.77
C ILE A 18 2.72 -15.60 -1.01
N PHE A 19 2.02 -16.63 -0.55
CA PHE A 19 2.48 -18.02 -0.63
C PHE A 19 1.62 -18.80 -1.62
N THR A 20 2.26 -19.45 -2.59
CA THR A 20 1.56 -20.38 -3.47
C THR A 20 1.17 -21.66 -2.71
N PRO A 21 0.12 -22.38 -3.13
CA PRO A 21 -0.21 -23.67 -2.55
C PRO A 21 0.94 -24.69 -2.62
N VAL A 22 1.79 -24.59 -3.65
CA VAL A 22 2.97 -25.43 -3.84
C VAL A 22 4.00 -25.18 -2.74
N GLU A 23 4.34 -23.92 -2.50
CA GLU A 23 5.28 -23.57 -1.44
C GLU A 23 4.73 -23.95 -0.07
N TYR A 24 3.42 -23.75 0.17
CA TYR A 24 2.78 -24.10 1.43
C TYR A 24 2.91 -25.61 1.72
N LEU A 25 2.66 -26.45 0.72
CA LEU A 25 2.87 -27.90 0.81
C LEU A 25 4.33 -28.22 1.19
N PHE A 26 5.29 -27.58 0.51
CA PHE A 26 6.71 -27.84 0.79
C PHE A 26 7.18 -27.29 2.13
N VAL A 27 6.59 -26.24 2.68
CA VAL A 27 6.83 -25.81 4.06
C VAL A 27 6.44 -26.92 5.03
N CYS A 28 5.25 -27.50 4.89
CA CYS A 28 4.80 -28.59 5.77
C CYS A 28 5.75 -29.80 5.68
N ILE A 29 6.18 -30.17 4.48
CA ILE A 29 7.16 -31.24 4.25
C ILE A 29 8.52 -30.87 4.85
N GLY A 30 8.95 -29.61 4.69
CA GLY A 30 10.17 -29.08 5.26
C GLY A 30 10.19 -29.19 6.78
N ILE A 31 9.10 -28.81 7.44
CA ILE A 31 8.94 -28.96 8.91
C ILE A 31 9.04 -30.45 9.29
N TYR A 32 8.35 -31.34 8.58
CA TYR A 32 8.44 -32.78 8.85
C TYR A 32 9.89 -33.29 8.79
N TYR A 33 10.63 -32.99 7.71
CA TYR A 33 12.02 -33.44 7.57
C TYR A 33 12.99 -32.72 8.53
N LEU A 34 12.67 -31.50 8.95
CA LEU A 34 13.47 -30.74 9.91
C LEU A 34 13.54 -31.48 11.25
N PHE A 35 12.42 -32.06 11.67
CA PHE A 35 12.35 -32.86 12.89
C PHE A 35 12.80 -34.30 12.68
N LYS A 36 12.41 -34.94 11.58
CA LYS A 36 12.81 -36.33 11.24
C LYS A 36 14.33 -36.49 11.20
N ASN A 37 15.02 -35.57 10.52
CA ASN A 37 16.47 -35.62 10.36
C ASN A 37 17.23 -35.05 11.57
N LYS A 38 16.51 -34.53 12.58
CA LYS A 38 17.08 -33.89 13.78
C LYS A 38 18.08 -32.79 13.43
N GLU A 39 17.71 -31.95 12.45
CA GLU A 39 18.57 -30.86 11.99
C GLU A 39 18.97 -29.94 13.14
N LYS A 40 20.26 -29.57 13.21
CA LYS A 40 20.81 -28.77 14.32
C LYS A 40 20.11 -27.40 14.46
N TRP A 41 19.67 -26.84 13.33
CA TRP A 41 19.09 -25.51 13.22
C TRP A 41 17.58 -25.46 13.47
N ARG A 42 16.94 -26.59 13.77
CA ARG A 42 15.47 -26.68 13.85
C ARG A 42 14.85 -25.69 14.83
N TRP A 43 15.47 -25.53 15.99
CA TRP A 43 14.98 -24.63 17.02
C TRP A 43 15.15 -23.17 16.62
N PHE A 44 16.27 -22.85 15.98
CA PHE A 44 16.51 -21.51 15.44
C PHE A 44 15.46 -21.13 14.38
N ILE A 45 15.19 -22.01 13.42
CA ILE A 45 14.17 -21.77 12.37
C ILE A 45 12.77 -21.59 12.99
N LEU A 46 12.41 -22.41 13.99
CA LEU A 46 11.12 -22.27 14.68
C LEU A 46 11.05 -20.96 15.47
N SER A 47 12.12 -20.58 16.17
CA SER A 47 12.19 -19.30 16.85
C SER A 47 11.96 -18.15 15.88
N LEU A 48 12.57 -18.19 14.68
CA LEU A 48 12.31 -17.17 13.66
C LEU A 48 10.82 -17.14 13.26
N ILE A 49 10.18 -18.29 13.03
CA ILE A 49 8.75 -18.36 12.66
C ILE A 49 7.86 -17.75 13.74
N PHE A 50 8.10 -18.05 15.01
CA PHE A 50 7.28 -17.56 16.12
C PHE A 50 7.55 -16.09 16.48
N VAL A 51 8.78 -15.62 16.32
CA VAL A 51 9.15 -14.22 16.59
C VAL A 51 8.74 -13.29 15.46
N SER A 52 8.76 -13.76 14.20
CA SER A 52 8.45 -12.94 13.02
C SER A 52 7.11 -12.18 13.08
N PRO A 53 5.98 -12.78 13.49
CA PRO A 53 4.70 -12.07 13.55
C PRO A 53 4.54 -11.17 14.80
N LEU A 54 5.51 -11.16 15.72
CA LEU A 54 5.41 -10.41 16.99
C LEU A 54 5.31 -8.90 16.75
N SER A 55 6.05 -8.38 15.76
CA SER A 55 5.97 -6.98 15.31
C SER A 55 4.57 -6.60 14.82
N ALA A 56 3.86 -7.54 14.19
CA ALA A 56 2.49 -7.32 13.72
C ALA A 56 1.48 -7.42 14.87
N SER A 57 1.68 -8.31 15.85
CA SER A 57 0.76 -8.46 17.00
C SER A 57 0.87 -7.32 18.02
N LEU A 58 2.01 -6.65 18.10
CA LEU A 58 2.23 -5.52 19.01
C LEU A 58 1.74 -4.18 18.45
N SER A 59 1.31 -4.14 17.18
CA SER A 59 0.80 -2.91 16.57
C SER A 59 -0.69 -2.74 16.80
N TRP A 60 -1.13 -1.48 17.02
CA TRP A 60 -2.54 -1.12 17.18
C TRP A 60 -3.38 -1.35 15.92
N ALA A 61 -2.76 -1.21 14.75
CA ALA A 61 -3.39 -1.54 13.48
C ALA A 61 -3.49 -3.06 13.30
N GLY A 62 -4.54 -3.52 12.61
CA GLY A 62 -4.77 -4.94 12.34
C GLY A 62 -3.60 -5.66 11.66
N GLY A 63 -3.73 -6.98 11.51
CA GLY A 63 -2.70 -7.83 10.93
C GLY A 63 -2.23 -7.28 9.58
N SER A 64 -0.91 -7.08 9.44
CA SER A 64 -0.29 -6.48 8.25
C SER A 64 0.78 -7.41 7.69
N LEU A 65 0.75 -7.60 6.37
CA LEU A 65 1.77 -8.31 5.60
C LEU A 65 3.12 -7.62 5.72
N SER A 66 3.17 -6.29 5.67
CA SER A 66 4.44 -5.56 5.74
C SER A 66 5.11 -5.70 7.11
N ARG A 67 4.33 -5.77 8.19
CA ARG A 67 4.87 -6.02 9.55
C ARG A 67 5.29 -7.47 9.77
N SER A 68 4.66 -8.41 9.07
CA SER A 68 4.95 -9.85 9.15
C SER A 68 5.93 -10.34 8.08
N LEU A 69 6.49 -9.45 7.25
CA LEU A 69 7.26 -9.81 6.05
C LEU A 69 8.46 -10.72 6.38
N PHE A 70 9.06 -10.54 7.55
CA PHE A 70 10.20 -11.33 8.01
C PHE A 70 9.88 -12.83 8.12
N LEU A 71 8.60 -13.19 8.29
CA LEU A 71 8.13 -14.58 8.31
C LEU A 71 8.43 -15.32 6.99
N LEU A 72 8.53 -14.62 5.87
CA LEU A 72 8.80 -15.24 4.57
C LEU A 72 10.17 -15.91 4.50
N ILE A 73 11.17 -15.37 5.21
CA ILE A 73 12.54 -15.89 5.18
C ILE A 73 12.60 -17.34 5.69
N PRO A 74 12.19 -17.65 6.93
CA PRO A 74 12.23 -19.03 7.41
C PRO A 74 11.28 -19.95 6.63
N LEU A 75 10.14 -19.43 6.14
CA LEU A 75 9.20 -20.23 5.34
C LEU A 75 9.78 -20.63 3.98
N PHE A 76 10.45 -19.73 3.25
CA PHE A 76 11.09 -20.09 1.99
C PHE A 76 12.25 -21.07 2.19
N CYS A 77 13.04 -20.91 3.26
CA CYS A 77 14.06 -21.88 3.63
C CYS A 77 13.45 -23.27 3.87
N LEU A 78 12.32 -23.35 4.58
CA LEU A 78 11.60 -24.61 4.82
C LEU A 78 11.02 -25.20 3.54
N ALA A 79 10.43 -24.39 2.67
CA ALA A 79 9.90 -24.85 1.38
C ALA A 79 11.02 -25.46 0.53
N ALA A 80 12.14 -24.76 0.38
CA ALA A 80 13.29 -25.24 -0.38
C ALA A 80 13.86 -26.54 0.23
N TYR A 81 14.02 -26.59 1.55
CA TYR A 81 14.50 -27.78 2.25
C TYR A 81 13.53 -28.97 2.09
N GLY A 82 12.22 -28.74 2.24
CA GLY A 82 11.19 -29.77 2.05
C GLY A 82 11.17 -30.32 0.64
N PHE A 83 11.32 -29.48 -0.37
CA PHE A 83 11.44 -29.89 -1.78
C PHE A 83 12.66 -30.78 -2.01
N VAL A 84 13.83 -30.38 -1.50
CA VAL A 84 15.07 -31.17 -1.64
C VAL A 84 14.94 -32.53 -0.95
N GLN A 85 14.42 -32.57 0.27
CA GLN A 85 14.29 -33.83 1.03
C GLN A 85 13.29 -34.79 0.40
N LEU A 86 12.16 -34.27 -0.07
CA LEU A 86 11.17 -35.10 -0.78
C LEU A 86 11.78 -35.69 -2.06
N THR A 87 12.39 -34.85 -2.89
CA THR A 87 12.91 -35.28 -4.19
C THR A 87 14.09 -36.25 -4.08
N ASN A 88 14.87 -36.21 -2.99
CA ASN A 88 15.94 -37.17 -2.71
C ASN A 88 15.45 -38.57 -2.32
N THR A 89 14.17 -38.74 -2.02
CA THR A 89 13.57 -40.05 -1.70
C THR A 89 13.31 -40.88 -2.97
N PHE A 90 13.33 -40.27 -4.16
CA PHE A 90 13.00 -40.92 -5.44
C PHE A 90 14.24 -41.23 -6.30
N HIS A 91 14.14 -42.25 -7.16
CA HIS A 91 15.18 -42.59 -8.13
C HIS A 91 15.36 -41.49 -9.19
N LYS A 92 16.54 -41.43 -9.83
CA LYS A 92 16.95 -40.34 -10.75
C LYS A 92 15.89 -39.95 -11.80
N ARG A 93 15.28 -40.93 -12.48
CA ARG A 93 14.24 -40.66 -13.51
C ARG A 93 12.95 -40.09 -12.92
N GLN A 94 12.47 -40.65 -11.81
CA GLN A 94 11.27 -40.16 -11.11
C GLN A 94 11.51 -38.77 -10.52
N LYS A 95 12.70 -38.54 -9.94
CA LYS A 95 13.13 -37.26 -9.40
C LYS A 95 13.01 -36.15 -10.45
N THR A 96 13.58 -36.34 -11.65
CA THR A 96 13.49 -35.32 -12.71
C THR A 96 12.05 -35.02 -13.13
N VAL A 97 11.20 -36.05 -13.25
CA VAL A 97 9.79 -35.87 -13.61
C VAL A 97 9.04 -35.09 -12.53
N ILE A 98 9.23 -35.43 -11.25
CA ILE A 98 8.60 -34.74 -10.12
C ILE A 98 9.07 -33.28 -10.04
N GLN A 99 10.37 -33.04 -10.19
CA GLN A 99 10.93 -31.68 -10.19
C GLN A 99 10.33 -30.83 -11.31
N PHE A 100 10.22 -31.38 -12.52
CA PHE A 100 9.61 -30.69 -13.66
C PHE A 100 8.12 -30.41 -13.43
N ALA A 101 7.38 -31.39 -12.90
CA ALA A 101 5.96 -31.23 -12.59
C ALA A 101 5.72 -30.15 -11.52
N VAL A 102 6.49 -30.18 -10.42
CA VAL A 102 6.44 -29.18 -9.36
C VAL A 102 6.81 -27.80 -9.89
N PHE A 103 7.87 -27.71 -10.69
CA PHE A 103 8.29 -26.45 -11.30
C PHE A 103 7.20 -25.87 -12.22
N SER A 104 6.59 -26.71 -13.05
CA SER A 104 5.49 -26.30 -13.95
C SER A 104 4.27 -25.81 -13.16
N LEU A 105 3.92 -26.51 -12.09
CA LEU A 105 2.81 -26.11 -11.21
C LEU A 105 3.11 -24.81 -10.45
N PHE A 106 4.34 -24.65 -9.96
CA PHE A 106 4.78 -23.40 -9.34
C PHE A 106 4.72 -22.24 -10.34
N LEU A 107 5.24 -22.45 -11.55
CA LEU A 107 5.22 -21.45 -12.62
C LEU A 107 3.79 -21.05 -12.98
N PHE A 108 2.87 -22.01 -13.03
CA PHE A 108 1.43 -21.73 -13.22
C PHE A 108 0.94 -20.72 -12.17
N PHE A 109 1.09 -20.99 -10.87
CA PHE A 109 0.64 -20.07 -9.82
C PHE A 109 1.32 -18.70 -9.88
N ILE A 110 2.62 -18.67 -10.15
CA ILE A 110 3.39 -17.42 -10.26
C ILE A 110 2.89 -16.57 -11.43
N VAL A 111 2.61 -17.16 -12.60
CA VAL A 111 2.07 -16.44 -13.75
C VAL A 111 0.73 -15.80 -13.41
N PHE A 112 -0.19 -16.52 -12.76
CA PHE A 112 -1.48 -15.96 -12.33
C PHE A 112 -1.32 -14.84 -11.30
N ALA A 113 -0.40 -14.99 -10.34
CA ALA A 113 -0.12 -13.95 -9.35
C ALA A 113 0.41 -12.67 -10.00
N TRP A 114 1.34 -12.78 -10.95
CA TRP A 114 1.89 -11.65 -11.68
C TRP A 114 0.88 -11.01 -12.64
N ASP A 115 0.07 -11.82 -13.32
CA ASP A 115 -1.01 -11.32 -14.17
C ASP A 115 -1.98 -10.44 -13.36
N PHE A 116 -2.45 -10.96 -12.22
CA PHE A 116 -3.31 -10.19 -11.33
C PHE A 116 -2.62 -8.92 -10.83
N TYR A 117 -1.39 -9.01 -10.33
CA TYR A 117 -0.65 -7.87 -9.81
C TYR A 117 -0.44 -6.76 -10.84
N LEU A 118 0.01 -7.10 -12.05
CA LEU A 118 0.37 -6.13 -13.08
C LEU A 118 -0.84 -5.56 -13.80
N PHE A 119 -1.85 -6.38 -14.09
CA PHE A 119 -2.92 -5.99 -15.02
C PHE A 119 -4.27 -5.76 -14.37
N HIS A 120 -4.49 -6.26 -13.14
CA HIS A 120 -5.81 -6.20 -12.49
C HIS A 120 -5.80 -5.40 -11.19
N TYR A 121 -4.79 -5.56 -10.34
CA TYR A 121 -4.76 -4.97 -9.01
C TYR A 121 -4.83 -3.44 -9.05
N SER A 122 -4.01 -2.80 -9.88
CA SER A 122 -3.97 -1.34 -10.04
C SER A 122 -5.22 -0.72 -10.65
N LYS A 123 -6.10 -1.54 -11.24
CA LYS A 123 -7.35 -1.10 -11.87
C LYS A 123 -8.56 -1.25 -10.95
N ARG A 124 -8.42 -1.89 -9.78
CA ARG A 124 -9.51 -2.03 -8.81
C ARG A 124 -9.76 -0.69 -8.14
N LEU A 125 -11.02 -0.25 -8.12
CA LEU A 125 -11.42 1.02 -7.49
C LEU A 125 -10.94 1.11 -6.04
N VAL A 126 -11.15 0.05 -5.24
CA VAL A 126 -10.70 0.00 -3.85
C VAL A 126 -9.20 0.18 -3.69
N SER A 127 -8.41 -0.30 -4.66
CA SER A 127 -6.95 -0.14 -4.68
C SER A 127 -6.53 1.27 -5.09
N ILE A 128 -7.21 1.86 -6.09
CA ILE A 128 -7.00 3.26 -6.51
C ILE A 128 -7.22 4.21 -5.32
N HIS A 129 -8.29 3.99 -4.56
CA HIS A 129 -8.59 4.76 -3.34
C HIS A 129 -7.55 4.50 -2.23
N ALA A 130 -7.23 3.24 -1.95
CA ALA A 130 -6.23 2.89 -0.92
C ALA A 130 -4.82 3.39 -1.22
N TRP A 131 -4.47 3.52 -2.50
CA TRP A 131 -3.21 4.10 -2.97
C TRP A 131 -3.25 5.62 -3.07
N GLN A 132 -4.38 6.24 -2.74
CA GLN A 132 -4.54 7.70 -2.71
C GLN A 132 -4.16 8.30 -4.07
N CYS A 133 -4.62 7.68 -5.16
CA CYS A 133 -4.33 8.15 -6.51
C CYS A 133 -4.96 9.54 -6.76
N GLY A 134 -4.46 10.24 -7.80
CA GLY A 134 -5.00 11.54 -8.23
C GLY A 134 -4.15 12.74 -7.83
N TYR A 135 -3.26 12.59 -6.84
CA TYR A 135 -2.39 13.68 -6.42
C TYR A 135 -1.41 14.17 -7.49
N GLY A 136 -1.02 13.32 -8.45
CA GLY A 136 -0.19 13.76 -9.57
C GLY A 136 -0.90 14.82 -10.42
N GLN A 137 -2.17 14.59 -10.75
CA GLN A 137 -3.03 15.50 -11.50
C GLN A 137 -3.37 16.75 -10.69
N VAL A 138 -3.67 16.59 -9.39
CA VAL A 138 -3.92 17.72 -8.48
C VAL A 138 -2.71 18.65 -8.45
N ASN A 139 -1.50 18.09 -8.29
CA ASN A 139 -0.29 18.92 -8.21
C ASN A 139 0.13 19.48 -9.58
N ALA A 140 -0.22 18.83 -10.69
CA ALA A 140 -0.09 19.43 -12.02
C ALA A 140 -0.98 20.68 -12.14
N PHE A 141 -2.26 20.60 -11.73
CA PHE A 141 -3.14 21.77 -11.67
C PHE A 141 -2.57 22.88 -10.78
N ILE A 142 -2.09 22.52 -9.58
CA ILE A 142 -1.48 23.49 -8.66
C ILE A 142 -0.29 24.17 -9.32
N LYS A 143 0.62 23.41 -9.93
CA LYS A 143 1.82 23.94 -10.59
C LYS A 143 1.47 24.94 -11.68
N ASP A 144 0.49 24.63 -12.52
CA ASP A 144 0.07 25.49 -13.64
C ASP A 144 -0.67 26.75 -13.18
N ASN A 145 -1.24 26.74 -11.97
CA ASN A 145 -2.03 27.85 -11.43
C ASN A 145 -1.42 28.51 -10.19
N TYR A 146 -0.18 28.16 -9.83
CA TYR A 146 0.45 28.55 -8.57
C TYR A 146 0.51 30.08 -8.38
N ASN A 147 0.70 30.84 -9.46
CA ASN A 147 0.74 32.31 -9.43
C ASN A 147 -0.64 32.99 -9.49
N LYS A 148 -1.70 32.26 -9.87
CA LYS A 148 -3.05 32.82 -9.98
C LYS A 148 -3.72 32.92 -8.62
N PHE A 149 -3.47 31.93 -7.77
CA PHE A 149 -4.08 31.80 -6.45
C PHE A 149 -3.12 32.20 -5.34
N ASP A 150 -3.70 32.78 -4.29
CA ASP A 150 -3.01 33.16 -3.06
C ASP A 150 -3.03 32.00 -2.05
N THR A 151 -4.02 31.10 -2.15
CA THR A 151 -4.12 29.93 -1.26
C THR A 151 -4.70 28.71 -1.98
N PHE A 152 -4.13 27.54 -1.68
CA PHE A 152 -4.63 26.23 -2.06
C PHE A 152 -5.08 25.48 -0.82
N TYR A 153 -6.39 25.22 -0.71
CA TYR A 153 -6.96 24.36 0.32
C TYR A 153 -7.03 22.95 -0.23
N VAL A 154 -6.37 22.00 0.44
CA VAL A 154 -6.35 20.59 0.01
C VAL A 154 -6.86 19.72 1.15
N THR A 155 -7.90 18.92 0.86
CA THR A 155 -8.50 18.02 1.84
C THR A 155 -7.50 16.98 2.36
N ARG A 156 -7.75 16.49 3.58
CA ARG A 156 -7.05 15.35 4.18
C ARG A 156 -7.87 14.05 4.09
N ASP A 157 -9.05 14.10 3.48
CA ASP A 157 -9.92 12.93 3.36
C ASP A 157 -9.24 11.80 2.56
N ILE A 158 -8.50 12.16 1.50
CA ILE A 158 -7.74 11.23 0.67
C ILE A 158 -6.28 11.19 1.15
N GLY A 159 -6.06 10.84 2.42
CA GLY A 159 -4.71 10.62 2.96
C GLY A 159 -3.97 11.89 3.39
N MET A 160 -2.64 11.87 3.21
CA MET A 160 -1.75 12.96 3.63
C MET A 160 -1.36 13.83 2.43
N PRO A 161 -2.10 14.89 2.08
CA PRO A 161 -1.85 15.69 0.88
C PRO A 161 -0.46 16.33 0.85
N TYR A 162 0.06 16.76 2.02
CA TYR A 162 1.30 17.52 2.10
C TYR A 162 2.50 16.78 1.49
N ILE A 163 2.64 15.47 1.74
CA ILE A 163 3.80 14.70 1.22
C ILE A 163 3.74 14.60 -0.30
N PHE A 164 2.54 14.48 -0.88
CA PHE A 164 2.38 14.47 -2.32
C PHE A 164 2.67 15.84 -2.93
N THR A 165 2.23 16.92 -2.29
CA THR A 165 2.52 18.29 -2.75
C THR A 165 4.02 18.57 -2.73
N LEU A 166 4.73 18.21 -1.66
CA LEU A 166 6.19 18.34 -1.60
C LEU A 166 6.87 17.56 -2.73
N PHE A 167 6.46 16.30 -2.93
CA PHE A 167 7.03 15.41 -3.93
C PHE A 167 6.81 15.92 -5.36
N TYR A 168 5.56 16.16 -5.76
CA TYR A 168 5.23 16.51 -7.16
C TYR A 168 5.68 17.92 -7.55
N LEU A 169 5.73 18.85 -6.59
CA LEU A 169 6.23 20.20 -6.85
C LEU A 169 7.77 20.29 -6.75
N ASN A 170 8.45 19.22 -6.31
CA ASN A 170 9.87 19.25 -5.94
C ASN A 170 10.18 20.44 -5.00
N TYR A 171 9.34 20.61 -3.98
CA TYR A 171 9.41 21.78 -3.12
C TYR A 171 10.72 21.77 -2.31
N PRO A 172 11.47 22.90 -2.24
CA PRO A 172 12.77 22.93 -1.55
C PRO A 172 12.67 22.55 -0.08
N SER A 173 13.45 21.57 0.37
CA SER A 173 13.41 21.07 1.75
C SER A 173 13.75 22.15 2.77
N GLU A 174 14.69 23.04 2.46
CA GLU A 174 15.08 24.16 3.33
C GLU A 174 13.91 25.12 3.61
N LYS A 175 13.12 25.43 2.56
CA LYS A 175 11.91 26.26 2.71
C LYS A 175 10.82 25.53 3.47
N TYR A 176 10.70 24.21 3.29
CA TYR A 176 9.67 23.43 3.99
C TYR A 176 9.98 23.33 5.47
N GLN A 177 11.23 22.99 5.82
CA GLN A 177 11.64 22.81 7.22
C GLN A 177 11.45 24.09 8.06
N THR A 178 11.60 25.26 7.44
CA THR A 178 11.47 26.55 8.12
C THR A 178 10.06 27.14 8.04
N GLY A 179 9.29 26.83 6.99
CA GLY A 179 7.99 27.43 6.72
C GLY A 179 6.77 26.55 6.99
N ALA A 180 6.97 25.26 7.28
CA ALA A 180 5.88 24.36 7.65
C ALA A 180 5.45 24.57 9.10
N TYR A 181 4.16 24.46 9.35
CA TYR A 181 3.60 24.48 10.69
C TYR A 181 2.71 23.26 10.94
N LEU A 182 2.78 22.78 12.17
CA LEU A 182 2.13 21.55 12.63
C LEU A 182 0.97 21.88 13.55
N SER A 183 -0.01 20.99 13.62
CA SER A 183 -1.02 21.00 14.66
C SER A 183 -0.37 20.77 16.03
N ALA A 184 -1.13 21.05 17.09
CA ALA A 184 -0.77 20.55 18.42
C ALA A 184 -0.60 19.02 18.39
N PRO A 185 0.31 18.46 19.21
CA PRO A 185 0.43 17.01 19.36
C PRO A 185 -0.89 16.38 19.80
N ASP A 186 -1.23 15.25 19.20
CA ASP A 186 -2.33 14.40 19.63
C ASP A 186 -2.01 13.65 20.94
N GLU A 187 -2.93 12.80 21.40
CA GLU A 187 -2.77 12.00 22.61
C GLU A 187 -1.56 11.04 22.59
N TYR A 188 -1.02 10.78 21.39
CA TYR A 188 0.16 9.94 21.18
C TYR A 188 1.43 10.75 20.93
N GLY A 189 1.36 12.08 21.00
CA GLY A 189 2.48 12.99 20.80
C GLY A 189 2.80 13.31 19.34
N PHE A 190 1.91 13.03 18.39
CA PHE A 190 2.13 13.32 16.97
C PHE A 190 1.42 14.60 16.52
N GLY A 191 2.14 15.48 15.83
CA GLY A 191 1.56 16.65 15.14
C GLY A 191 1.32 16.37 13.66
N GLN A 192 0.29 16.99 13.08
CA GLN A 192 -0.05 16.88 11.66
C GLN A 192 0.35 18.16 10.92
N VAL A 193 0.85 18.04 9.69
CA VAL A 193 1.21 19.22 8.86
C VAL A 193 -0.06 19.96 8.46
N GLU A 194 -0.22 21.20 8.96
CA GLU A 194 -1.38 22.06 8.68
C GLU A 194 -1.21 22.91 7.44
N GLY A 195 0.02 23.28 7.12
CA GLY A 195 0.31 24.03 5.92
C GLY A 195 1.77 24.38 5.80
N PHE A 196 2.09 24.94 4.64
CA PHE A 196 3.34 25.61 4.34
C PHE A 196 3.09 26.52 3.13
N ASP A 197 3.81 27.63 3.04
CA ASP A 197 3.72 28.53 1.87
C ASP A 197 2.25 28.91 1.54
N LYS A 198 1.73 28.61 0.34
CA LYS A 198 0.33 28.88 -0.05
C LYS A 198 -0.62 27.73 0.27
N PHE A 199 -0.14 26.64 0.83
CA PHE A 199 -0.90 25.40 1.03
C PHE A 199 -1.48 25.33 2.42
N LYS A 200 -2.78 25.05 2.50
CA LYS A 200 -3.49 24.74 3.74
C LYS A 200 -4.14 23.37 3.59
N PHE A 201 -3.76 22.44 4.46
CA PHE A 201 -4.21 21.05 4.40
C PHE A 201 -5.46 20.85 5.25
N ASN A 202 -6.54 21.50 4.83
CA ASN A 202 -7.87 21.33 5.38
C ASN A 202 -8.90 21.67 4.31
N PHE A 203 -10.01 20.94 4.29
CA PHE A 203 -11.12 21.31 3.43
C PHE A 203 -11.82 22.56 3.99
N VAL A 204 -12.18 23.48 3.10
CA VAL A 204 -12.99 24.66 3.41
C VAL A 204 -14.13 24.72 2.40
N SER A 205 -15.36 24.89 2.88
CA SER A 205 -16.51 25.03 1.99
C SER A 205 -16.30 26.18 1.00
N PRO A 206 -16.59 25.99 -0.31
CA PRO A 206 -16.43 27.01 -1.35
C PRO A 206 -17.01 28.40 -1.03
N SER A 207 -18.13 28.45 -0.30
CA SER A 207 -18.75 29.71 0.12
C SER A 207 -17.85 30.53 1.06
N LYS A 208 -17.08 29.85 1.93
CA LYS A 208 -16.17 30.42 2.93
C LYS A 208 -14.75 30.65 2.39
N ALA A 209 -14.43 30.12 1.21
CA ALA A 209 -13.11 30.34 0.62
C ALA A 209 -12.92 31.83 0.28
N PRO A 210 -11.75 32.42 0.60
CA PRO A 210 -11.45 33.79 0.21
C PRO A 210 -11.27 33.89 -1.32
N PRO A 211 -11.36 35.10 -1.90
CA PRO A 211 -11.04 35.32 -3.31
C PRO A 211 -9.63 34.83 -3.63
N ARG A 212 -9.39 34.47 -4.90
CA ARG A 212 -8.11 33.94 -5.38
C ARG A 212 -7.68 32.69 -4.63
N SER A 213 -8.62 31.79 -4.35
CA SER A 213 -8.35 30.50 -3.72
C SER A 213 -8.78 29.34 -4.60
N ALA A 214 -8.02 28.26 -4.54
CA ALA A 214 -8.43 26.96 -5.07
C ALA A 214 -8.74 26.02 -3.90
N VAL A 215 -9.94 25.42 -3.92
CA VAL A 215 -10.38 24.41 -2.96
C VAL A 215 -10.39 23.05 -3.65
N ILE A 216 -9.63 22.12 -3.11
CA ILE A 216 -9.38 20.78 -3.64
C ILE A 216 -9.87 19.78 -2.59
N GLY A 217 -10.95 19.09 -2.89
CA GLY A 217 -11.67 18.21 -1.97
C GLY A 217 -11.96 16.84 -2.58
N SER A 218 -12.36 15.90 -1.74
CA SER A 218 -12.90 14.62 -2.20
C SER A 218 -14.30 14.82 -2.77
N ILE A 219 -14.85 13.77 -3.39
CA ILE A 219 -16.23 13.81 -3.87
C ILE A 219 -17.21 14.00 -2.71
N ASP A 220 -16.90 13.44 -1.53
CA ASP A 220 -17.76 13.55 -0.35
C ASP A 220 -17.69 14.95 0.28
N ASP A 221 -16.51 15.58 0.32
CA ASP A 221 -16.35 16.97 0.78
C ASP A 221 -17.30 17.95 0.06
N PHE A 222 -17.50 17.76 -1.25
CA PHE A 222 -18.37 18.60 -2.07
C PHE A 222 -19.84 18.14 -2.11
N LYS A 223 -20.17 16.94 -1.63
CA LYS A 223 -21.58 16.51 -1.46
C LYS A 223 -22.26 17.33 -0.38
N ASP A 224 -21.55 17.61 0.70
CA ASP A 224 -22.07 18.34 1.86
C ASP A 224 -21.95 19.88 1.71
N ALA A 225 -21.22 20.33 0.69
CA ALA A 225 -21.10 21.74 0.35
C ALA A 225 -22.39 22.27 -0.32
N GLN A 226 -23.34 22.71 0.51
CA GLN A 226 -24.54 23.40 0.04
C GLN A 226 -24.17 24.65 -0.80
N HIS A 227 -24.97 24.92 -1.84
CA HIS A 227 -24.88 26.11 -2.71
C HIS A 227 -23.68 26.20 -3.68
N VAL A 228 -23.03 25.08 -4.00
CA VAL A 228 -22.01 25.04 -5.06
C VAL A 228 -22.66 24.58 -6.37
N ASP A 229 -22.54 25.38 -7.43
CA ASP A 229 -22.92 24.95 -8.77
C ASP A 229 -21.96 23.85 -9.22
N LYS A 230 -22.47 22.62 -9.34
CA LYS A 230 -21.68 21.45 -9.74
C LYS A 230 -21.04 21.61 -11.12
N SER A 231 -21.59 22.46 -12.00
CA SER A 231 -21.00 22.73 -13.32
C SER A 231 -19.69 23.53 -13.24
N SER A 232 -19.45 24.22 -12.12
CA SER A 232 -18.21 24.97 -11.88
C SER A 232 -17.07 24.11 -11.32
N LEU A 233 -17.32 22.84 -11.00
CA LEU A 233 -16.33 21.94 -10.43
C LEU A 233 -15.54 21.22 -11.51
N GLN A 234 -14.22 21.32 -11.45
CA GLN A 234 -13.33 20.48 -12.24
C GLN A 234 -13.09 19.16 -11.50
N THR A 235 -13.43 18.03 -12.13
CA THR A 235 -13.20 16.69 -11.56
C THR A 235 -11.87 16.11 -12.05
N ILE A 236 -11.08 15.59 -11.12
CA ILE A 236 -9.90 14.77 -11.41
C ILE A 236 -10.27 13.31 -11.22
N SER A 237 -10.15 12.53 -12.29
CA SER A 237 -10.40 11.10 -12.28
C SER A 237 -9.14 10.29 -12.58
N VAL A 238 -9.03 9.11 -11.97
CA VAL A 238 -7.98 8.12 -12.24
C VAL A 238 -8.64 6.85 -12.74
N ASN A 239 -8.30 6.41 -13.96
CA ASN A 239 -8.93 5.24 -14.59
C ASN A 239 -10.48 5.30 -14.63
N GLY A 240 -11.03 6.50 -14.81
CA GLY A 240 -12.49 6.74 -14.80
C GLY A 240 -13.11 6.93 -13.41
N GLU A 241 -12.37 6.66 -12.33
CA GLU A 241 -12.84 6.88 -10.96
C GLU A 241 -12.62 8.33 -10.53
N PRO A 242 -13.66 9.09 -10.15
CA PRO A 242 -13.51 10.46 -9.68
C PRO A 242 -12.87 10.49 -8.29
N MET A 243 -11.69 11.08 -8.18
CA MET A 243 -10.92 11.15 -6.94
C MET A 243 -11.05 12.51 -6.27
N PHE A 244 -10.85 13.59 -7.02
CA PHE A 244 -10.90 14.95 -6.47
C PHE A 244 -11.84 15.84 -7.27
N GLN A 245 -12.35 16.87 -6.60
CA GLN A 245 -13.00 18.01 -7.22
C GLN A 245 -12.25 19.28 -6.85
N ILE A 246 -12.20 20.20 -7.80
CA ILE A 246 -11.54 21.49 -7.68
C ILE A 246 -12.57 22.59 -7.92
N TYR A 247 -12.65 23.50 -6.97
CA TYR A 247 -13.37 24.75 -7.06
C TYR A 247 -12.39 25.91 -7.02
N THR A 248 -12.58 26.92 -7.87
CA THR A 248 -11.73 28.11 -7.92
C THR A 248 -12.58 29.37 -7.75
N LYS A 249 -12.09 30.32 -6.97
CA LYS A 249 -12.76 31.60 -6.66
C LYS A 249 -11.80 32.77 -6.78
#